data_AF-A0A2G2PCA5-F1
#
_entry.id   AF-A0A2G2PCA5-F1
#
_cell.length_a   1.000
_cell.length_b   1.000
_cell.length_c   1.000
_cell.angle_alpha   90.00
_cell.angle_beta   90.00
_cell.angle_gamma   90.00
#
_symmetry.space_group_name_H-M   'P 1'
#
loop_
_entity.id
_entity.type
_entity.pdbx_description
1 polymer ?
#
loop_
_entity_poly.entity_id
_entity_poly.type
_entity_poly.pdbx_seq_one_letter_code
_entity_poly.pdbx_strand_id
1 'polypeptide(L)'
;MTIYNSDNKQLLDVEYDTIPIINDLIDGMIVLSTDRKAADEYAVFLLESSSKISCYIFDEVFIVGRVTGFEPLPEAIEAWNKNERDCKINCVNPPLIH
;
A
#
# COMPACT_ATOMS: atom_id res chain seq x y z
N MET A 1 -9.56 -7.43 13.42
CA MET A 1 -8.22 -7.94 13.09
C MET A 1 -8.40 -9.11 12.16
N THR A 2 -8.38 -8.79 10.88
CA THR A 2 -8.43 -9.73 9.77
C THR A 2 -7.00 -9.97 9.29
N ILE A 3 -6.73 -11.18 8.80
CA ILE A 3 -5.42 -11.55 8.25
C ILE A 3 -5.60 -11.77 6.75
N TYR A 4 -4.90 -10.95 5.98
CA TYR A 4 -4.81 -11.00 4.53
C TYR A 4 -3.44 -11.56 4.15
N ASN A 5 -3.40 -12.58 3.28
CA ASN A 5 -2.17 -13.18 2.79
C ASN A 5 -2.17 -13.13 1.26
N SER A 6 -1.09 -12.63 0.67
CA SER A 6 -0.78 -12.78 -0.75
C SER A 6 0.16 -13.98 -0.94
N ASP A 7 0.02 -14.68 -2.06
CA ASP A 7 0.76 -15.91 -2.37
C ASP A 7 2.20 -15.60 -2.86
N ASN A 8 2.95 -14.82 -2.06
CA ASN A 8 4.34 -14.39 -2.28
C ASN A 8 4.65 -13.68 -3.61
N LYS A 9 3.67 -13.42 -4.47
CA LYS A 9 3.91 -12.96 -5.85
C LYS A 9 3.31 -11.62 -6.20
N GLN A 10 2.18 -11.23 -5.63
CA GLN A 10 1.51 -10.01 -6.08
C GLN A 10 0.42 -9.61 -5.08
N LEU A 11 0.64 -8.49 -4.40
CA LEU A 11 -0.43 -7.68 -3.80
C LEU A 11 -1.15 -6.84 -4.88
N LEU A 12 -0.53 -6.67 -6.06
CA LEU A 12 -1.19 -6.09 -7.22
C LEU A 12 -2.24 -7.10 -7.72
N ASP A 13 -3.46 -6.65 -8.01
CA ASP A 13 -4.55 -7.46 -8.58
C ASP A 13 -5.26 -8.43 -7.59
N VAL A 14 -5.22 -8.13 -6.28
CA VAL A 14 -6.04 -8.82 -5.27
C VAL A 14 -7.28 -7.99 -4.96
N GLU A 15 -8.46 -8.51 -5.29
CA GLU A 15 -9.76 -7.93 -4.91
C GLU A 15 -10.02 -8.19 -3.43
N TYR A 16 -10.10 -7.13 -2.63
CA TYR A 16 -10.53 -7.23 -1.23
C TYR A 16 -12.03 -6.90 -1.12
N ASP A 17 -12.83 -7.83 -0.60
CA ASP A 17 -14.24 -7.56 -0.25
C ASP A 17 -14.40 -6.45 0.81
N THR A 18 -13.31 -6.13 1.52
CA THR A 18 -13.30 -5.18 2.62
C THR A 18 -12.03 -4.34 2.65
N ILE A 19 -12.21 -3.03 2.87
CA ILE A 19 -11.11 -2.08 3.07
C ILE A 19 -10.35 -2.47 4.36
N PRO A 20 -9.02 -2.67 4.31
CA PRO A 20 -8.21 -2.97 5.49
C PRO A 20 -8.34 -1.88 6.56
N ILE A 21 -8.45 -2.27 7.83
CA ILE A 21 -8.55 -1.32 8.96
C ILE A 21 -7.29 -1.37 9.84
N ILE A 22 -7.12 -0.35 10.68
CA ILE A 22 -6.01 -0.28 11.64
C ILE A 22 -5.96 -1.55 12.49
N ASN A 23 -4.74 -2.10 12.65
CA ASN A 23 -4.41 -3.37 13.29
C ASN A 23 -4.72 -4.64 12.49
N ASP A 24 -5.22 -4.55 11.26
CA ASP A 24 -5.25 -5.72 10.39
C ASP A 24 -3.84 -6.13 9.95
N LEU A 25 -3.68 -7.39 9.54
CA LEU A 25 -2.43 -7.94 9.04
C LEU A 25 -2.54 -8.17 7.53
N ILE A 26 -1.62 -7.62 6.75
CA ILE A 26 -1.48 -7.89 5.32
C ILE A 26 -0.07 -8.44 5.10
N ASP A 27 0.07 -9.69 4.67
CA ASP A 27 1.37 -10.35 4.46
C ASP A 27 2.31 -10.28 5.67
N GLY A 28 1.74 -10.38 6.87
CA GLY A 28 2.48 -10.24 8.13
C GLY A 28 2.89 -8.80 8.48
N MET A 29 2.47 -7.81 7.68
CA MET A 29 2.65 -6.39 7.97
C MET A 29 1.39 -5.83 8.65
N ILE A 30 1.58 -4.98 9.66
CA ILE A 30 0.46 -4.45 10.46
C ILE A 30 -0.04 -3.13 9.87
N VAL A 31 -1.33 -3.00 9.62
CA VAL A 31 -1.93 -1.73 9.20
C VAL A 31 -1.86 -0.73 10.35
N LEU A 32 -1.09 0.34 10.16
CA LEU A 32 -0.94 1.44 11.11
C LEU A 32 -2.00 2.50 10.92
N SER A 33 -2.31 2.83 9.67
CA SER A 33 -3.23 3.91 9.33
C SER A 33 -3.77 3.71 7.91
N THR A 34 -4.90 4.34 7.63
CA THR A 34 -5.49 4.44 6.31
C THR A 34 -5.86 5.88 6.05
N ASP A 35 -5.59 6.39 4.85
CA ASP A 35 -5.92 7.75 4.45
C ASP A 35 -6.64 7.74 3.10
N ARG A 36 -7.78 8.43 3.01
CA ARG A 36 -8.62 8.42 1.80
C ARG A 36 -8.60 9.80 1.16
N LYS A 37 -8.15 9.87 -0.10
CA LYS A 37 -8.12 11.12 -0.88
C LYS A 37 -9.36 11.32 -1.74
N ALA A 38 -9.89 10.23 -2.30
CA ALA A 38 -11.03 10.27 -3.21
C ALA A 38 -12.09 9.25 -2.79
N ALA A 39 -13.22 9.22 -3.51
CA ALA A 39 -14.23 8.19 -3.29
C ALA A 39 -13.61 6.79 -3.44
N ASP A 40 -12.69 6.63 -4.40
CA ASP A 40 -12.20 5.32 -4.79
C ASP A 40 -10.70 5.16 -4.48
N GLU A 41 -9.93 6.25 -4.35
CA GLU A 41 -8.49 6.19 -4.05
C GLU A 41 -8.18 6.35 -2.54
N TYR A 42 -7.54 5.34 -1.93
CA TYR A 42 -7.05 5.40 -0.55
C TYR A 42 -5.67 4.75 -0.36
N ALA A 43 -4.92 5.26 0.61
CA ALA A 43 -3.63 4.74 1.02
C ALA A 43 -3.74 3.92 2.31
N VAL A 44 -2.98 2.82 2.38
CA VAL A 44 -2.85 1.97 3.56
C VAL A 44 -1.37 1.96 3.97
N PHE A 45 -1.11 2.35 5.21
CA PHE A 45 0.22 2.40 5.78
C PHE A 45 0.45 1.16 6.62
N LEU A 46 1.48 0.39 6.26
CA LEU A 46 1.77 -0.94 6.78
C LEU A 46 3.14 -0.94 7.46
N LEU A 47 3.21 -1.48 8.66
CA LEU A 47 4.46 -1.70 9.38
C LEU A 47 5.05 -3.05 8.98
N GLU A 48 6.23 -3.00 8.39
CA GLU A 48 7.03 -4.17 8.07
C GLU A 48 7.70 -4.75 9.33
N SER A 49 8.05 -6.03 9.27
CA SER A 49 8.91 -6.68 10.29
C SER A 49 10.30 -6.06 10.40
N SER A 50 10.71 -5.31 9.38
CA SER A 50 11.96 -4.53 9.33
C SER A 50 11.88 -3.20 10.12
N SER A 51 10.75 -2.92 10.78
CA SER A 51 10.41 -1.63 11.42
C SER A 51 10.30 -0.46 10.44
N LYS A 52 10.20 -0.74 9.14
CA LYS A 52 9.92 0.26 8.10
C LYS A 52 8.44 0.31 7.81
N ILE A 53 8.02 1.42 7.21
CA ILE A 53 6.65 1.64 6.81
C ILE A 53 6.56 1.57 5.29
N SER A 54 5.55 0.85 4.83
CA SER A 54 5.17 0.74 3.43
C SER A 54 3.80 1.38 3.22
N CYS A 55 3.67 2.19 2.19
CA CYS A 55 2.42 2.81 1.75
C CYS A 55 1.91 2.07 0.51
N TYR A 56 0.69 1.55 0.60
CA TYR A 56 0.00 0.88 -0.50
C TYR A 56 -1.14 1.76 -0.95
N ILE A 57 -1.26 1.98 -2.26
CA ILE A 57 -2.30 2.80 -2.86
C ILE A 57 -3.33 1.85 -3.45
N PHE A 58 -4.57 2.01 -3.03
CA PHE A 58 -5.73 1.27 -3.49
C PHE A 58 -6.63 2.20 -4.30
N ASP A 59 -7.16 1.66 -5.40
CA ASP A 59 -8.27 2.22 -6.17
C ASP A 59 -9.43 1.22 -6.09
N GLU A 60 -10.50 1.61 -5.40
CA GLU A 60 -11.62 0.80 -4.91
C GLU A 60 -11.18 -0.40 -4.04
N VAL A 61 -10.72 -1.46 -4.68
CA VAL A 61 -10.29 -2.72 -4.06
C VAL A 61 -8.98 -3.23 -4.66
N PHE A 62 -8.44 -2.53 -5.66
CA PHE A 62 -7.23 -2.90 -6.38
C PHE A 62 -6.04 -2.11 -5.87
N ILE A 63 -4.94 -2.79 -5.58
CA ILE A 63 -3.67 -2.11 -5.31
C ILE A 63 -3.10 -1.60 -6.63
N VAL A 64 -3.06 -0.29 -6.78
CA VAL A 64 -2.54 0.41 -7.98
C VAL A 64 -1.11 0.91 -7.80
N GLY A 65 -0.59 0.90 -6.58
CA GLY A 65 0.76 1.34 -6.29
C GLY A 65 1.28 0.90 -4.93
N ARG A 66 2.60 0.86 -4.78
CA ARG A 66 3.26 0.65 -3.49
C ARG A 66 4.53 1.47 -3.39
N VAL A 67 4.83 1.92 -2.18
CA VAL A 67 6.01 2.69 -1.84
C VAL A 67 6.52 2.17 -0.52
N THR A 68 7.77 1.73 -0.47
CA THR A 68 8.32 1.04 0.71
C THR A 68 9.52 1.79 1.25
N GLY A 69 9.72 1.75 2.57
CA GLY A 69 10.96 2.19 3.19
C GLY A 69 10.91 3.53 3.92
N PHE A 70 9.72 3.98 4.32
CA PHE A 70 9.59 5.12 5.22
C PHE A 70 10.02 4.73 6.64
N GLU A 71 10.65 5.65 7.37
CA GLU A 71 11.02 5.45 8.78
C GLU A 71 9.89 5.94 9.71
N PRO A 72 9.45 7.21 9.63
CA PRO A 72 8.31 7.70 10.41
C PRO A 72 6.99 7.70 9.60
N LEU A 73 5.88 7.30 10.25
CA LEU A 73 4.54 7.32 9.66
C LEU A 73 4.12 8.72 9.14
N PRO A 74 4.41 9.83 9.85
CA PRO A 74 4.11 11.17 9.34
C PRO A 74 4.75 11.48 7.99
N GLU A 75 5.97 10.99 7.72
CA GLU A 75 6.64 11.21 6.42
C GLU A 75 5.93 10.44 5.32
N ALA A 76 5.51 9.20 5.58
CA ALA A 76 4.72 8.42 4.63
C ALA A 76 3.38 9.10 4.30
N ILE A 77 2.69 9.63 5.33
CA ILE A 77 1.43 10.36 5.18
C ILE A 77 1.64 11.68 4.42
N GLU A 78 2.74 12.39 4.68
CA GLU A 78 3.08 13.63 3.99
C GLU A 78 3.41 13.37 2.52
N ALA A 79 4.19 12.33 2.22
CA ALA A 79 4.50 11.89 0.86
C ALA A 79 3.23 11.53 0.08
N TRP A 80 2.30 10.80 0.72
CA TRP A 80 0.98 10.56 0.18
C TRP A 80 0.25 11.88 -0.08
N ASN A 81 0.08 12.76 0.93
CA ASN A 81 -0.70 13.99 0.82
C ASN A 81 -0.16 15.00 -0.20
N LYS A 82 1.17 15.07 -0.39
CA LYS A 82 1.79 15.97 -1.36
C LYS A 82 1.48 15.64 -2.81
N ASN A 83 0.75 14.54 -3.06
CA ASN A 83 0.42 14.11 -4.42
C ASN A 83 1.70 13.96 -5.26
N GLU A 84 2.83 13.63 -4.62
CA GLU A 84 4.01 13.10 -5.29
C GLU A 84 3.63 11.71 -5.83
N ARG A 85 2.78 11.71 -6.86
CA ARG A 85 2.68 10.64 -7.86
C ARG A 85 4.03 10.43 -8.57
N ASP A 86 5.01 11.29 -8.29
CA ASP A 86 6.45 11.11 -8.50
C ASP A 86 7.13 10.34 -7.34
N CYS A 87 6.40 9.43 -6.68
CA CYS A 87 7.00 8.16 -6.34
C CYS A 87 7.58 7.58 -7.62
N LYS A 88 8.87 7.83 -7.86
CA LYS A 88 9.65 7.22 -8.92
C LYS A 88 9.34 5.73 -8.92
N ILE A 89 8.44 5.35 -9.82
CA ILE A 89 8.49 4.21 -10.72
C ILE A 89 9.63 3.26 -10.33
N ASN A 90 9.42 2.52 -9.25
CA ASN A 90 9.64 1.09 -9.25
C ASN A 90 8.28 0.40 -9.49
N CYS A 91 7.43 1.02 -10.33
CA CYS A 91 6.62 0.24 -11.23
C CYS A 91 7.63 -0.57 -12.04
N VAL A 92 7.84 -1.80 -11.61
CA VAL A 92 8.36 -2.86 -12.45
C VAL A 92 7.38 -2.94 -13.61
N ASN A 93 7.63 -2.17 -14.68
CA ASN A 93 7.14 -2.53 -15.99
C ASN A 93 7.81 -3.87 -16.29
N PRO A 94 7.11 -5.01 -16.35
CA PRO A 94 7.61 -6.06 -17.21
C PRO A 94 7.69 -5.42 -18.61
N PRO A 95 8.82 -5.55 -19.32
CA PRO A 95 8.92 -5.03 -20.68
C PRO A 95 7.78 -5.65 -21.49
N LEU A 96 6.95 -4.80 -22.10
CA LEU A 96 6.03 -5.21 -23.16
C LEU A 96 6.91 -5.78 -24.28
N ILE A 97 6.97 -7.10 -24.36
CA ILE A 97 7.56 -7.81 -25.49
C ILE A 97 6.53 -7.74 -26.62
N HIS A 98 6.91 -7.00 -27.67
CA HIS A 98 6.42 -6.94 -29.05
C HIS A 98 5.09 -7.62 -29.42
#